data_AF-A0A933ZDD1-F1
#
_entry.id   AF-A0A933ZDD1-F1
#
_cell.length_a   1.000
_cell.length_b   1.000
_cell.length_c   1.000
_cell.angle_alpha   90.00
_cell.angle_beta   90.00
_cell.angle_gamma   90.00
#
_symmetry.space_group_name_H-M   'P 1'
#
loop_
_entity.id
_entity.type
_entity.pdbx_description
1 polymer ?
#
loop_
_entity_poly.entity_id
_entity_poly.type
_entity_poly.pdbx_seq_one_letter_code
_entity_poly.pdbx_strand_id
1 'polypeptide(L)' 'MDADAVYWTNFGGNTVMKVPLSGGTPVTLAAGQPRPAGIAVDGNAVYWTNVASGTVMKVDRAGGTQSPLPRI' A
#
# COMPACT_ATOMS: atom_id res chain seq x y z
N MET A 1 -8.67 -16.51 -4.80
CA MET A 1 -8.85 -15.10 -4.39
C MET A 1 -8.47 -14.28 -5.59
N ASP A 2 -9.45 -13.82 -6.36
CA ASP A 2 -9.15 -12.94 -7.49
C ASP A 2 -8.71 -11.59 -6.94
N ALA A 3 -7.51 -11.19 -7.33
CA ALA A 3 -6.95 -9.92 -6.93
C ALA A 3 -7.49 -8.84 -7.87
N ASP A 4 -8.63 -8.23 -7.56
CA ASP A 4 -9.33 -7.32 -8.48
C ASP A 4 -8.66 -5.95 -8.70
N ALA A 5 -7.43 -5.76 -8.22
CA ALA A 5 -6.72 -4.49 -8.29
C ALA A 5 -5.21 -4.63 -8.43
N VAL A 6 -4.61 -3.67 -9.13
CA VAL A 6 -3.15 -3.41 -9.12
C VAL A 6 -2.84 -2.44 -7.99
N TYR A 7 -1.75 -2.69 -7.28
CA TYR A 7 -1.26 -1.85 -6.20
C TYR A 7 0.18 -1.42 -6.49
N TRP A 8 0.52 -0.17 -6.15
CA TRP A 8 1.90 0.31 -6.28
C TRP A 8 2.22 1.39 -5.25
N THR A 9 3.51 1.53 -4.96
CA THR A 9 4.04 2.65 -4.18
C THR A 9 4.40 3.79 -5.12
N ASN A 10 4.04 5.02 -4.75
CA ASN A 10 4.48 6.24 -5.40
C ASN A 10 5.53 6.92 -4.52
N PHE A 11 6.80 6.58 -4.76
CA PHE A 11 7.94 7.01 -3.93
C PHE A 11 8.03 8.53 -3.77
N GLY A 12 7.93 9.29 -4.88
CA GLY A 12 8.01 10.75 -4.85
C GLY A 12 6.73 11.42 -4.33
N GLY A 13 5.57 10.77 -4.50
CA GLY A 13 4.28 11.27 -4.03
C GLY A 13 3.96 10.94 -2.57
N ASN A 14 4.78 10.14 -1.89
CA ASN A 14 4.51 9.66 -0.52
C ASN A 14 3.15 8.96 -0.37
N THR A 15 2.72 8.22 -1.40
CA THR A 15 1.46 7.49 -1.40
C THR A 15 1.62 6.02 -1.76
N VAL A 16 0.65 5.21 -1.33
CA VAL A 16 0.36 3.89 -1.89
C VAL A 16 -0.96 4.02 -2.64
N MET A 17 -1.00 3.49 -3.86
CA MET A 17 -2.09 3.67 -4.81
C MET A 17 -2.69 2.31 -5.16
N LYS A 18 -3.97 2.31 -5.57
CA LYS A 18 -4.62 1.14 -6.18
C LYS A 18 -5.50 1.53 -7.36
N VAL A 19 -5.67 0.61 -8.31
CA VAL A 19 -6.63 0.74 -9.42
C VAL A 19 -7.26 -0.63 -9.69
N PRO A 20 -8.55 -0.72 -10.07
CA PRO A 20 -9.13 -1.98 -10.49
C PRO A 20 -8.35 -2.62 -11.66
N LEU A 21 -8.30 -3.95 -11.72
CA LEU A 21 -7.68 -4.68 -12.84
C LEU A 21 -8.40 -4.40 -14.17
N SER A 22 -9.71 -4.14 -14.13
CA SER A 22 -10.49 -3.70 -15.27
C SER A 22 -10.14 -2.28 -15.75
N GLY A 23 -9.25 -1.58 -15.04
CA GLY A 23 -8.87 -0.20 -15.29
C GLY A 23 -9.76 0.81 -14.56
N GLY A 24 -9.58 2.09 -14.92
CA GLY A 24 -10.29 3.21 -14.30
C GLY A 24 -9.34 4.19 -13.60
N THR A 25 -9.88 5.04 -12.75
CA THR A 25 -9.12 6.07 -12.04
C THR A 25 -8.38 5.47 -10.83
N PRO A 26 -7.05 5.61 -10.74
CA PRO A 26 -6.30 5.29 -9.53
C PRO A 26 -6.83 6.02 -8.31
N VAL A 27 -6.90 5.33 -7.18
CA VAL A 27 -7.24 5.93 -5.89
C VAL A 27 -6.09 5.77 -4.90
N THR A 28 -5.93 6.77 -4.04
CA THR A 28 -4.97 6.72 -2.94
C THR A 28 -5.45 5.74 -1.89
N LEU A 29 -4.67 4.69 -1.65
CA LEU A 29 -4.91 3.71 -0.59
C LEU A 29 -4.32 4.16 0.74
N ALA A 30 -3.13 4.76 0.69
CA ALA A 30 -2.46 5.35 1.84
C ALA A 30 -1.71 6.62 1.42
N ALA A 31 -1.75 7.65 2.27
CA ALA A 31 -1.02 8.91 2.08
C ALA A 31 -0.04 9.15 3.23
N GLY A 32 0.88 10.11 3.04
CA GLY A 32 1.84 10.50 4.08
C GLY A 32 2.89 9.44 4.39
N GLN A 33 3.15 8.53 3.46
CA GLN A 33 4.12 7.45 3.64
C GLN A 33 5.53 7.96 3.35
N PRO A 34 6.49 7.90 4.27
CA PRO A 34 7.81 8.46 4.05
C PRO A 34 8.66 7.57 3.13
N ARG A 35 8.70 7.94 1.84
CA ARG A 35 9.43 7.23 0.77
C ARG A 35 9.08 5.74 0.70
N PRO A 36 7.82 5.37 0.37
CA PRO A 36 7.41 3.98 0.24
C PRO A 36 8.10 3.35 -0.98
N ALA A 37 8.51 2.08 -0.87
CA ALA A 37 9.26 1.39 -1.93
C ALA A 37 8.80 -0.05 -2.19
N GLY A 38 9.14 -1.00 -1.33
CA GLY A 38 8.69 -2.38 -1.47
C GLY A 38 7.19 -2.51 -1.21
N ILE A 39 6.51 -3.40 -1.95
CA ILE A 39 5.09 -3.70 -1.77
C ILE A 39 4.84 -5.21 -1.92
N ALA A 40 3.95 -5.75 -1.09
CA ALA A 40 3.44 -7.11 -1.17
C ALA A 40 1.95 -7.13 -0.85
N VAL A 41 1.22 -8.10 -1.39
CA VAL A 41 -0.23 -8.22 -1.23
C VAL A 41 -0.57 -9.68 -0.94
N ASP A 42 -1.41 -9.93 0.05
CA ASP A 42 -1.98 -11.26 0.32
C ASP A 42 -3.51 -11.27 0.11
N GLY A 43 -4.20 -12.26 0.67
CA GLY A 43 -5.65 -12.36 0.58
C GLY A 43 -6.42 -11.20 1.20
N ASN A 44 -5.85 -10.54 2.21
CA ASN A 44 -6.56 -9.60 3.08
C ASN A 44 -5.96 -8.19 3.07
N ALA A 45 -4.63 -8.06 2.93
CA ALA A 45 -3.94 -6.82 3.17
C ALA A 45 -2.89 -6.48 2.11
N VAL A 46 -2.58 -5.19 2.04
CA VAL A 46 -1.44 -4.62 1.31
C VAL A 46 -0.39 -4.22 2.34
N TYR A 47 0.85 -4.59 2.06
CA TYR A 47 2.02 -4.35 2.90
C TYR A 47 3.02 -3.52 2.12
N TRP A 48 3.65 -2.53 2.76
CA TRP A 48 4.71 -1.75 2.12
C TRP A 48 5.79 -1.34 3.10
N THR A 49 6.99 -1.12 2.57
CA THR A 49 8.13 -0.61 3.34
C THR A 49 8.28 0.89 3.15
N ASN A 50 8.46 1.63 4.24
CA ASN A 50 8.84 3.03 4.22
C ASN A 50 10.34 3.16 4.45
N VAL A 51 11.08 3.51 3.41
CA VAL A 51 12.56 3.50 3.45
C VAL A 51 13.08 4.60 4.38
N ALA A 52 12.45 5.77 4.40
CA ALA A 52 12.92 6.88 5.22
C ALA A 52 12.66 6.68 6.73
N SER A 53 11.63 5.92 7.13
CA SER A 53 11.34 5.63 8.54
C SER A 53 11.82 4.26 9.01
N GLY A 54 12.23 3.37 8.09
CA GLY A 54 12.58 1.99 8.43
C GLY A 54 11.40 1.23 9.06
N THR A 55 10.19 1.45 8.54
CA THR A 55 8.97 0.78 9.01
C THR A 55 8.34 -0.06 7.91
N VAL A 56 7.66 -1.12 8.32
CA VAL A 56 6.73 -1.85 7.45
C VAL A 56 5.33 -1.47 7.90
N MET A 57 4.48 -1.11 6.95
CA MET A 57 3.10 -0.68 7.19
C MET A 57 2.16 -1.65 6.48
N LYS A 58 0.93 -1.74 6.97
CA LYS A 58 -0.15 -2.48 6.33
C LYS A 58 -1.48 -1.74 6.36
N VAL A 59 -2.34 -2.10 5.42
CA VAL A 59 -3.77 -1.72 5.40
C VAL A 59 -4.57 -2.85 4.74
N ASP A 60 -5.85 -2.96 5.09
CA ASP A 60 -6.77 -3.84 4.37
C ASP A 60 -6.85 -3.42 2.88
N ARG A 61 -7.03 -4.39 1.99
CA ARG A 61 -7.11 -4.16 0.53
C ARG A 61 -8.28 -3.24 0.13
N ALA A 62 -9.37 -3.24 0.88
CA ALA A 62 -10.47 -2.30 0.73
C ALA A 62 -10.05 -0.86 1.13
N GLY A 63 -9.05 -0.72 1.98
CA GLY A 63 -8.58 0.52 2.59
C GLY A 63 -8.89 0.55 4.08
N GLY A 64 -8.81 1.75 4.68
CA GLY A 64 -9.08 1.94 6.10
C GLY A 64 -7.82 2.30 6.89
N THR A 65 -7.82 1.97 8.18
CA THR A 65 -6.77 2.39 9.10
C THR A 65 -5.44 1.70 8.80
N GLN A 66 -4.43 2.51 8.50
CA GLN A 66 -3.06 2.05 8.32
C GLN A 66 -2.45 1.73 9.68
N SER A 67 -1.68 0.65 9.78
CA SER A 67 -0.98 0.29 11.01
C SER A 67 0.45 -0.15 10.71
N PRO A 68 1.43 0.18 11.59
CA PRO A 68 2.75 -0.40 11.48
C PRO A 68 2.69 -1.89 11.84
N LEU A 69 3.49 -2.70 11.16
CA LEU A 69 3.79 -4.03 11.65
C LEU A 69 4.77 -3.94 12.84
N PRO A 70 4.60 -4.79 13.88
CA PRO A 70 5.52 -4.83 14.99
C PRO A 70 6.95 -5.12 14.52
N ARG A 71 7.93 -4.47 15.16
CA ARG A 71 9.32 -4.89 15.05
C ARG A 71 9.47 -6.19 15.84
N ILE A 72 10.06 -7.21 15.21
CA ILE A 72 10.41 -8.47 15.87
C ILE A 72 11.56 -8.28 16.86
#